data_AF-A0A5D0VKT5-F1
#
_entry.id   AF-A0A5D0VKT5-F1
#
_cell.length_a   1.000
_cell.length_b   1.000
_cell.length_c   1.000
_cell.angle_alpha   90.00
_cell.angle_beta   90.00
_cell.angle_gamma   90.00
#
_symmetry.space_group_name_H-M   'P 1'
#
loop_
_entity.id
_entity.type
_entity.pdbx_description
1 polymer ?
#
loop_
_entity_poly.entity_id
_entity_poly.type
_entity_poly.pdbx_seq_one_letter_code
_entity_poly.pdbx_strand_id
1 'polypeptide(L)'
;MLFERLKKPSPRILLIGLVIPWLSAPLLAETDSAKASKKSEVLIAELAEDESVEDVEQSAPLQTKGKDNKAPKPKAPQGGAGIDTPSAGSRKVAPNIDLKQVAPPPEAQVSAPADTDADAAESEVMATEAVAEPEPQPEIRKGKVFTLLDNDVMPGTSTRLAWTPGIQIAGLSQTTPVLVVNGINAGPTLCLTGAVHGDELNGIEIIRQTMYDLNPEKLSGRVVGVPIVNLPGFQQGSRYLPDRRDLNRHFPGSPNGSLADRIAHSLFENVIRKCDMLVDIHTGSLKRTNLPQLRADMNNPDVAEFTRGFDRMAVVHSSGSGGMLRTAAVEAGIRTVTLEAGESHRIQQHQISAGVNSLTSLMERQGMISRMFVWGDPEPVYYDSDWIRADHGGILFSEIELGANVSEGEILGYVSDPITNAQHPIRSTTDGRVIGMAVDQVVMAGFAAYHIGTEAEVLGE
;
A
#
# COMPACT_ATOMS: atom_id res chain seq x y z
N MET A 1 1.08 -47.19 -24.88
CA MET A 1 0.88 -48.13 -23.74
C MET A 1 0.27 -47.30 -22.62
N LEU A 2 -0.93 -47.50 -22.07
CA LEU A 2 -1.98 -48.50 -22.24
C LEU A 2 -3.30 -47.77 -21.93
N PHE A 3 -4.33 -48.07 -22.71
CA PHE A 3 -5.68 -47.52 -22.64
C PHE A 3 -6.58 -48.38 -21.71
N GLU A 4 -7.70 -47.77 -21.32
CA GLU A 4 -9.05 -48.35 -21.21
C GLU A 4 -9.59 -49.05 -19.93
N ARG A 5 -10.73 -48.47 -19.51
CA ARG A 5 -12.04 -49.09 -19.18
C ARG A 5 -12.08 -50.26 -18.21
N LEU A 6 -12.88 -50.10 -17.16
CA LEU A 6 -13.95 -51.07 -16.86
C LEU A 6 -15.23 -50.37 -16.39
N LYS A 7 -16.31 -50.66 -17.13
CA LYS A 7 -17.70 -50.23 -16.93
C LYS A 7 -18.35 -51.01 -15.78
N LYS A 8 -19.31 -50.35 -15.11
CA LYS A 8 -20.35 -50.96 -14.26
C LYS A 8 -21.11 -52.09 -14.96
N PRO A 9 -21.72 -52.98 -14.17
CA PRO A 9 -23.14 -53.31 -14.35
C PRO A 9 -23.95 -53.12 -13.06
N SER A 10 -25.22 -52.72 -13.21
CA SER A 10 -26.32 -52.93 -12.24
C SER A 10 -27.20 -54.10 -12.76
N PRO A 11 -28.33 -54.54 -12.16
CA PRO A 11 -28.96 -54.21 -10.86
C PRO A 11 -29.45 -55.45 -10.06
N ARG A 12 -29.96 -55.27 -8.82
CA ARG A 12 -31.22 -55.85 -8.24
C ARG A 12 -31.20 -55.98 -6.70
N ILE A 13 -32.06 -55.17 -6.07
CA ILE A 13 -33.12 -55.49 -5.08
C ILE A 13 -32.84 -56.58 -4.02
N LEU A 14 -32.87 -56.20 -2.74
CA LEU A 14 -33.65 -56.90 -1.71
C LEU A 14 -34.04 -55.97 -0.54
N LEU A 15 -35.35 -55.93 -0.24
CA LEU A 15 -35.97 -55.39 0.97
C LEU A 15 -35.54 -56.21 2.19
N ILE A 16 -35.22 -55.55 3.32
CA ILE A 16 -35.62 -55.98 4.67
C ILE A 16 -35.94 -54.73 5.48
N GLY A 17 -37.19 -54.64 5.95
CA GLY A 17 -37.61 -53.64 6.92
C GLY A 17 -37.33 -54.10 8.35
N LEU A 18 -37.20 -53.14 9.26
CA LEU A 18 -37.57 -53.36 10.65
C LEU A 18 -38.14 -52.06 11.24
N VAL A 19 -39.13 -52.26 12.10
CA VAL A 19 -40.16 -51.35 12.59
C VAL A 19 -39.91 -51.12 14.10
N ILE A 20 -39.78 -49.85 14.53
CA ILE A 20 -40.38 -49.15 15.75
C ILE A 20 -40.05 -49.75 17.16
N PRO A 21 -40.12 -49.07 18.35
CA PRO A 21 -40.68 -47.74 18.76
C PRO A 21 -39.70 -46.81 19.55
N TRP A 22 -39.91 -45.48 19.59
CA TRP A 22 -40.71 -44.68 20.55
C TRP A 22 -40.46 -44.94 22.05
N LEU A 23 -39.92 -43.93 22.75
CA LEU A 23 -40.19 -43.56 24.16
C LEU A 23 -39.64 -42.13 24.38
N SER A 24 -40.49 -41.10 24.38
CA SER A 24 -41.10 -40.48 25.57
C SER A 24 -40.15 -39.59 26.37
N ALA A 25 -40.32 -38.27 26.23
CA ALA A 25 -39.87 -37.26 27.19
C ALA A 25 -40.58 -37.43 28.54
N PRO A 26 -40.05 -36.82 29.62
CA PRO A 26 -40.82 -35.72 30.20
C PRO A 26 -40.00 -34.55 30.80
N LEU A 27 -40.68 -33.39 30.77
CA LEU A 27 -40.77 -32.31 31.78
C LEU A 27 -39.52 -31.54 32.28
N LEU A 28 -39.56 -30.24 31.93
CA LEU A 28 -39.52 -29.06 32.83
C LEU A 28 -38.58 -29.07 34.05
N ALA A 29 -37.58 -28.19 33.99
CA ALA A 29 -37.25 -27.31 35.11
C ALA A 29 -36.61 -26.02 34.57
N GLU A 30 -37.39 -24.94 34.55
CA GLU A 30 -36.84 -23.59 34.66
C GLU A 30 -36.24 -23.43 36.05
N THR A 31 -34.96 -23.07 36.12
CA THR A 31 -34.45 -22.28 37.23
C THR A 31 -33.49 -21.24 36.67
N ASP A 32 -33.96 -20.01 36.80
CA ASP A 32 -33.24 -18.76 36.62
C ASP A 32 -31.99 -18.72 37.53
N SER A 33 -30.83 -18.39 36.95
CA SER A 33 -29.64 -17.99 37.71
C SER A 33 -28.71 -17.20 36.79
N ALA A 34 -28.97 -15.90 36.72
CA ALA A 34 -28.05 -14.89 36.24
C ALA A 34 -26.70 -14.93 37.01
N LYS A 35 -25.61 -14.82 36.23
CA LYS A 35 -24.16 -14.66 36.57
C LYS A 35 -23.35 -15.88 36.06
N ALA A 36 -22.31 -15.75 35.23
CA ALA A 36 -21.51 -14.60 34.87
C ALA A 36 -21.03 -14.73 33.41
N SER A 37 -21.21 -13.64 32.66
CA SER A 37 -20.51 -13.40 31.40
C SER A 37 -19.02 -13.24 31.68
N LYS A 38 -18.25 -14.27 31.34
CA LYS A 38 -16.80 -14.20 31.08
C LYS A 38 -16.46 -15.33 30.13
N LYS A 39 -16.93 -15.21 28.89
CA LYS A 39 -16.54 -16.10 27.79
C LYS A 39 -16.18 -15.25 26.57
N SER A 40 -15.00 -15.58 26.04
CA SER A 40 -14.49 -15.31 24.69
C SER A 40 -14.06 -13.89 24.29
N GLU A 41 -13.26 -13.19 25.11
CA GLU A 41 -12.46 -12.05 24.60
C GLU A 41 -11.08 -12.48 24.05
N VAL A 42 -10.64 -13.72 24.26
CA VAL A 42 -9.23 -14.12 23.98
C VAL A 42 -9.06 -14.91 22.68
N LEU A 43 -10.11 -15.08 21.86
CA LEU A 43 -10.04 -15.80 20.57
C LEU A 43 -10.70 -15.05 19.40
N ILE A 44 -11.13 -13.80 19.60
CA ILE A 44 -11.77 -12.97 18.55
C ILE A 44 -10.76 -11.98 17.92
N ALA A 45 -9.63 -11.71 18.58
CA ALA A 45 -8.64 -10.73 18.12
C ALA A 45 -7.80 -11.15 16.89
N GLU A 46 -7.97 -12.38 16.37
CA GLU A 46 -7.26 -12.85 15.16
C GLU A 46 -8.18 -12.92 13.91
N LEU A 47 -9.47 -12.57 14.03
CA LEU A 47 -10.46 -12.66 12.92
C LEU A 47 -11.21 -11.34 12.62
N ALA A 48 -10.80 -10.23 13.21
CA ALA A 48 -11.23 -8.87 12.88
C ALA A 48 -10.05 -7.99 13.25
N GLU A 49 -9.28 -7.44 12.31
CA GLU A 49 -9.72 -6.37 11.43
C GLU A 49 -9.03 -6.50 10.07
N ASP A 50 -9.82 -6.58 9.01
CA ASP A 50 -9.32 -6.70 7.65
C ASP A 50 -9.22 -5.32 7.02
N GLU A 51 -8.09 -4.63 7.22
CA GLU A 51 -7.86 -3.29 6.72
C GLU A 51 -8.30 -3.10 5.27
N SER A 52 -7.85 -4.00 4.40
CA SER A 52 -8.08 -3.88 2.97
C SER A 52 -9.58 -3.92 2.61
N VAL A 53 -10.41 -4.39 3.52
CA VAL A 53 -11.86 -4.45 3.39
C VAL A 53 -12.51 -3.29 4.13
N GLU A 54 -12.15 -3.10 5.40
CA GLU A 54 -12.72 -2.08 6.28
C GLU A 54 -12.47 -0.66 5.78
N ASP A 55 -11.32 -0.42 5.16
CA ASP A 55 -11.00 0.87 4.53
C ASP A 55 -12.04 1.26 3.47
N VAL A 56 -12.53 0.31 2.69
CA VAL A 56 -13.57 0.56 1.68
C VAL A 56 -14.95 0.63 2.34
N GLU A 57 -15.29 -0.34 3.19
CA GLU A 57 -16.63 -0.43 3.81
C GLU A 57 -16.95 0.74 4.75
N GLN A 58 -15.95 1.32 5.41
CA GLN A 58 -16.12 2.46 6.33
C GLN A 58 -15.95 3.82 5.64
N SER A 59 -15.67 3.84 4.34
CA SER A 59 -15.42 5.07 3.62
C SER A 59 -16.66 5.95 3.54
N ALA A 60 -16.45 7.26 3.70
CA ALA A 60 -17.50 8.21 3.40
C ALA A 60 -17.89 8.10 1.92
N PRO A 61 -19.19 8.17 1.55
CA PRO A 61 -19.59 8.14 0.16
C PRO A 61 -18.95 9.27 -0.66
N LEU A 62 -18.70 9.01 -1.95
CA LEU A 62 -18.25 10.03 -2.88
C LEU A 62 -19.26 11.18 -2.93
N GLN A 63 -18.81 12.41 -2.68
CA GLN A 63 -19.69 13.57 -2.63
C GLN A 63 -20.07 14.03 -4.04
N THR A 64 -21.31 13.76 -4.45
CA THR A 64 -21.90 14.34 -5.67
C THR A 64 -22.30 15.80 -5.45
N LYS A 65 -21.86 16.71 -6.32
CA LYS A 65 -22.01 18.16 -6.13
C LYS A 65 -23.48 18.53 -5.90
N GLY A 66 -23.77 18.94 -4.66
CA GLY A 66 -25.08 19.40 -4.23
C GLY A 66 -25.05 20.06 -2.85
N LYS A 67 -24.04 20.88 -2.56
CA LYS A 67 -24.07 22.00 -1.59
C LYS A 67 -22.67 22.59 -1.44
N ASP A 68 -22.60 23.92 -1.42
CA ASP A 68 -21.41 24.71 -1.09
C ASP A 68 -20.84 24.30 0.27
N ASN A 69 -19.86 23.41 0.28
CA ASN A 69 -19.05 23.15 1.45
C ASN A 69 -17.67 23.78 1.24
N LYS A 70 -17.43 24.90 1.92
CA LYS A 70 -16.09 25.41 2.15
C LYS A 70 -15.25 24.29 2.76
N ALA A 71 -14.16 23.94 2.08
CA ALA A 71 -13.12 23.08 2.63
C ALA A 71 -12.78 23.50 4.08
N PRO A 72 -12.58 22.56 5.02
CA PRO A 72 -12.04 22.91 6.32
C PRO A 72 -10.68 23.55 6.10
N LYS A 73 -10.51 24.80 6.54
CA LYS A 73 -9.17 25.40 6.58
C LYS A 73 -8.28 24.50 7.44
N PRO A 74 -7.04 24.20 7.02
CA PRO A 74 -6.10 23.48 7.85
C PRO A 74 -5.99 24.21 9.20
N LYS A 75 -6.27 23.50 10.29
CA LYS A 75 -6.03 24.01 11.63
C LYS A 75 -4.52 24.24 11.74
N ALA A 76 -4.13 25.48 12.02
CA ALA A 76 -2.76 25.79 12.40
C ALA A 76 -2.34 24.85 13.55
N PRO A 77 -1.13 24.29 13.51
CA PRO A 77 -0.67 23.38 14.56
C PRO A 77 -0.74 24.13 15.90
N GLN A 78 -1.56 23.62 16.82
CA GLN A 78 -1.54 24.08 18.21
C GLN A 78 -0.21 23.63 18.81
N GLY A 79 0.52 24.60 19.36
CA GLY A 79 1.90 24.47 19.79
C GLY A 79 2.15 23.24 20.66
N GLY A 80 2.96 22.33 20.12
CA GLY A 80 3.68 21.34 20.91
C GLY A 80 4.83 22.02 21.63
N ALA A 81 4.95 21.76 22.92
CA ALA A 81 6.03 22.21 23.77
C ALA A 81 7.40 21.80 23.19
N GLY A 82 8.36 22.74 23.31
CA GLY A 82 9.79 22.63 23.02
C GLY A 82 10.28 21.34 22.36
N ILE A 83 10.45 21.38 21.04
CA ILE A 83 11.31 20.44 20.34
C ILE A 83 12.74 20.93 20.56
N ASP A 84 13.52 20.16 21.30
CA ASP A 84 14.97 20.32 21.36
C ASP A 84 15.51 20.27 19.92
N THR A 85 16.10 21.38 19.50
CA THR A 85 16.78 21.50 18.22
C THR A 85 17.98 20.57 18.25
N PRO A 86 18.14 19.61 17.32
CA PRO A 86 19.37 18.84 17.27
C PRO A 86 20.52 19.80 17.01
N SER A 87 21.54 19.71 17.86
CA SER A 87 22.84 20.36 17.68
C SER A 87 23.31 20.23 16.24
N ALA A 88 23.75 21.35 15.65
CA ALA A 88 24.37 21.40 14.33
C ALA A 88 25.70 20.62 14.32
N GLY A 89 25.62 19.30 14.22
CA GLY A 89 26.75 18.49 13.78
C GLY A 89 27.03 18.76 12.30
N SER A 90 28.29 18.63 11.88
CA SER A 90 28.67 18.69 10.46
C SER A 90 27.89 17.64 9.66
N ARG A 91 26.96 18.07 8.81
CA ARG A 91 26.19 17.17 7.93
C ARG A 91 27.16 16.48 6.98
N LYS A 92 26.93 15.19 6.71
CA LYS A 92 27.76 14.41 5.81
C LYS A 92 27.18 14.48 4.40
N VAL A 93 28.03 14.73 3.40
CA VAL A 93 27.63 14.60 1.99
C VAL A 93 27.51 13.10 1.69
N ALA A 94 26.33 12.69 1.23
CA ALA A 94 26.09 11.29 0.88
C ALA A 94 26.93 10.89 -0.35
N PRO A 95 27.45 9.65 -0.40
CA PRO A 95 28.17 9.18 -1.57
C PRO A 95 27.24 9.11 -2.79
N ASN A 96 27.76 9.53 -3.96
CA ASN A 96 27.09 9.27 -5.24
C ASN A 96 27.36 7.82 -5.65
N ILE A 97 26.32 6.99 -5.64
CA ILE A 97 26.37 5.56 -5.94
C ILE A 97 25.47 5.29 -7.14
N ASP A 98 26.00 4.59 -8.14
CA ASP A 98 25.18 4.00 -9.21
C ASP A 98 24.32 2.89 -8.60
N LEU A 99 23.00 3.11 -8.55
CA LEU A 99 22.07 2.14 -7.99
C LEU A 99 22.13 0.80 -8.76
N LYS A 100 22.50 0.78 -10.04
CA LYS A 100 22.59 -0.45 -10.84
C LYS A 100 23.76 -1.34 -10.44
N GLN A 101 24.75 -0.81 -9.74
CA GLN A 101 25.87 -1.59 -9.24
C GLN A 101 25.56 -2.23 -7.88
N VAL A 102 26.02 -3.46 -7.69
CA VAL A 102 25.98 -4.14 -6.39
C VAL A 102 26.96 -3.43 -5.46
N ALA A 103 26.44 -2.66 -4.52
CA ALA A 103 27.22 -1.95 -3.51
C ALA A 103 27.05 -2.62 -2.13
N PRO A 104 28.03 -2.48 -1.22
CA PRO A 104 27.89 -2.96 0.15
C PRO A 104 26.69 -2.29 0.88
N PRO A 105 26.12 -2.92 1.92
CA PRO A 105 25.05 -2.34 2.72
C PRO A 105 25.46 -0.99 3.33
N PRO A 106 24.53 -0.05 3.52
CA PRO A 106 24.85 1.22 4.19
C PRO A 106 25.23 0.95 5.65
N GLU A 107 26.26 1.65 6.15
CA GLU A 107 26.73 1.50 7.53
C GLU A 107 25.76 2.16 8.54
N ALA A 108 25.60 1.54 9.72
CA ALA A 108 24.82 2.10 10.81
C ALA A 108 25.56 3.29 11.46
N GLN A 109 24.87 4.41 11.66
CA GLN A 109 25.48 5.63 12.21
C GLN A 109 25.68 5.52 13.74
N VAL A 110 26.90 5.75 14.22
CA VAL A 110 27.23 5.98 15.64
C VAL A 110 27.66 7.45 15.78
N SER A 111 27.00 8.22 16.65
CA SER A 111 27.27 9.65 16.84
C SER A 111 28.46 9.90 17.77
N ALA A 112 29.47 10.64 17.32
CA ALA A 112 30.49 11.30 18.13
C ALA A 112 30.91 12.63 17.44
N PRO A 113 31.41 13.64 18.20
CA PRO A 113 31.30 15.06 17.86
C PRO A 113 32.33 15.56 16.83
N ALA A 114 31.96 16.68 16.20
CA ALA A 114 32.64 17.33 15.09
C ALA A 114 33.74 18.32 15.53
N ASP A 115 34.80 18.42 14.73
CA ASP A 115 35.76 19.53 14.70
C ASP A 115 35.73 20.20 13.31
N THR A 116 35.85 21.52 13.31
CA THR A 116 35.77 22.46 12.19
C THR A 116 37.13 22.69 11.52
N ASP A 117 37.13 23.02 10.23
CA ASP A 117 37.66 24.32 9.72
C ASP A 117 37.54 24.44 8.18
N ALA A 118 37.42 25.69 7.74
CA ALA A 118 37.14 26.16 6.38
C ALA A 118 38.40 26.74 5.71
N ASP A 119 38.42 26.83 4.38
CA ASP A 119 38.76 28.10 3.70
C ASP A 119 38.40 28.13 2.19
N ALA A 120 38.18 29.35 1.69
CA ALA A 120 37.66 29.71 0.37
C ALA A 120 38.72 30.37 -0.54
N ALA A 121 38.49 30.40 -1.87
CA ALA A 121 39.06 31.40 -2.77
C ALA A 121 38.26 31.56 -4.08
N GLU A 122 38.06 32.81 -4.49
CA GLU A 122 37.34 33.31 -5.68
C GLU A 122 38.28 33.55 -6.88
N SER A 123 37.78 33.57 -8.13
CA SER A 123 37.76 34.78 -9.01
C SER A 123 37.32 34.54 -10.48
N GLU A 124 36.38 35.41 -10.90
CA GLU A 124 36.09 36.17 -12.14
C GLU A 124 36.19 35.65 -13.62
N VAL A 125 34.99 35.69 -14.24
CA VAL A 125 34.49 36.10 -15.59
C VAL A 125 35.41 36.57 -16.74
N MET A 126 35.08 36.10 -17.96
CA MET A 126 35.00 36.92 -19.20
C MET A 126 33.87 36.41 -20.12
N ALA A 127 33.22 37.34 -20.82
CA ALA A 127 32.04 37.16 -21.68
C ALA A 127 32.39 37.10 -23.18
N THR A 128 31.58 36.39 -23.97
CA THR A 128 31.36 36.71 -25.39
C THR A 128 29.97 36.27 -25.91
N GLU A 129 29.37 37.26 -26.58
CA GLU A 129 28.28 37.40 -27.56
C GLU A 129 27.33 36.27 -27.99
N ALA A 130 26.10 36.74 -28.21
CA ALA A 130 24.86 36.02 -28.49
C ALA A 130 24.66 35.69 -29.97
N VAL A 131 24.02 34.54 -30.22
CA VAL A 131 23.45 34.16 -31.52
C VAL A 131 22.01 33.69 -31.30
N ALA A 132 21.12 34.25 -32.13
CA ALA A 132 19.67 34.11 -32.30
C ALA A 132 18.92 32.98 -31.56
N GLU A 133 17.86 33.38 -30.85
CA GLU A 133 16.92 32.57 -30.06
C GLU A 133 16.08 31.59 -30.91
N PRO A 134 16.06 30.29 -30.58
CA PRO A 134 14.92 29.43 -30.86
C PRO A 134 13.84 29.62 -29.78
N GLU A 135 12.58 29.32 -30.14
CA GLU A 135 11.38 29.49 -29.31
C GLU A 135 11.55 29.04 -27.84
N PRO A 136 10.92 29.72 -26.85
CA PRO A 136 11.22 29.56 -25.43
C PRO A 136 10.90 28.16 -24.94
N GLN A 137 11.94 27.35 -24.77
CA GLN A 137 11.89 26.13 -23.99
C GLN A 137 11.68 26.50 -22.51
N PRO A 138 10.88 25.75 -21.74
CA PRO A 138 10.69 26.03 -20.32
C PRO A 138 12.03 26.09 -19.60
N GLU A 139 12.31 27.18 -18.87
CA GLU A 139 13.58 27.36 -18.15
C GLU A 139 13.80 26.22 -17.14
N ILE A 140 14.76 25.35 -17.44
CA ILE A 140 15.14 24.25 -16.55
C ILE A 140 15.90 24.83 -15.35
N ARG A 141 15.22 24.95 -14.22
CA ARG A 141 15.82 25.40 -12.96
C ARG A 141 16.73 24.30 -12.41
N LYS A 142 17.93 24.66 -11.95
CA LYS A 142 18.87 23.71 -11.32
C LYS A 142 18.31 23.14 -10.01
N GLY A 143 18.53 21.84 -9.80
CA GLY A 143 18.20 21.12 -8.58
C GLY A 143 18.96 21.65 -7.37
N LYS A 144 18.43 21.38 -6.17
CA LYS A 144 19.02 21.80 -4.89
C LYS A 144 19.45 20.59 -4.08
N VAL A 145 20.44 20.78 -3.22
CA VAL A 145 20.84 19.80 -2.20
C VAL A 145 19.59 19.35 -1.43
N PHE A 146 19.47 18.04 -1.25
CA PHE A 146 18.36 17.43 -0.52
C PHE A 146 18.91 16.77 0.74
N THR A 147 18.49 17.27 1.90
CA THR A 147 18.91 16.71 3.19
C THR A 147 17.89 15.67 3.65
N LEU A 148 18.33 14.43 3.85
CA LEU A 148 17.50 13.34 4.35
C LEU A 148 18.33 12.46 5.30
N LEU A 149 17.76 12.07 6.45
CA LEU A 149 18.44 11.23 7.47
C LEU A 149 19.84 11.77 7.82
N ASP A 150 19.94 13.08 8.05
CA ASP A 150 21.17 13.82 8.38
C ASP A 150 22.29 13.78 7.31
N ASN A 151 21.95 13.41 6.07
CA ASN A 151 22.86 13.39 4.93
C ASN A 151 22.42 14.35 3.83
N ASP A 152 23.38 15.07 3.26
CA ASP A 152 23.16 15.94 2.10
C ASP A 152 23.36 15.14 0.80
N VAL A 153 22.29 15.00 0.02
CA VAL A 153 22.29 14.34 -1.29
C VAL A 153 22.39 15.42 -2.37
N MET A 154 23.49 15.44 -3.11
CA MET A 154 23.76 16.47 -4.11
C MET A 154 22.86 16.31 -5.36
N PRO A 155 22.51 17.40 -6.06
CA PRO A 155 21.81 17.30 -7.35
C PRO A 155 22.57 16.44 -8.36
N GLY A 156 21.85 15.69 -9.19
CA GLY A 156 22.45 14.82 -10.19
C GLY A 156 23.09 13.55 -9.61
N THR A 157 22.74 13.17 -8.38
CA THR A 157 23.31 11.99 -7.71
C THR A 157 22.23 11.02 -7.21
N SER A 158 22.64 9.78 -7.00
CA SER A 158 21.83 8.76 -6.32
C SER A 158 22.60 8.14 -5.16
N THR A 159 21.91 7.67 -4.13
CA THR A 159 22.56 7.09 -2.96
C THR A 159 21.67 6.09 -2.23
N ARG A 160 22.25 5.40 -1.25
CA ARG A 160 21.56 4.50 -0.32
C ARG A 160 21.84 4.98 1.10
N LEU A 161 20.82 5.51 1.76
CA LEU A 161 20.86 5.92 3.16
C LEU A 161 20.38 4.78 4.06
N ALA A 162 20.70 4.88 5.35
CA ALA A 162 20.26 3.94 6.37
C ALA A 162 19.24 4.63 7.29
N TRP A 163 18.02 4.12 7.33
CA TRP A 163 17.02 4.50 8.32
C TRP A 163 17.00 3.47 9.45
N THR A 164 16.88 3.94 10.69
CA THR A 164 16.63 3.09 11.86
C THR A 164 15.54 3.73 12.72
N PRO A 165 14.52 2.98 13.15
CA PRO A 165 13.49 3.48 14.04
C PRO A 165 13.96 3.74 15.48
N GLY A 166 15.23 3.43 15.83
CA GLY A 166 15.79 3.72 17.16
C GLY A 166 15.20 2.89 18.32
N ILE A 167 14.52 1.80 18.00
CA ILE A 167 13.78 0.91 18.93
C ILE A 167 14.56 -0.35 19.33
N GLN A 168 15.73 -0.58 18.72
CA GLN A 168 16.43 -1.85 18.83
C GLN A 168 17.42 -1.86 19.99
N ILE A 169 17.65 -3.05 20.55
CA ILE A 169 18.66 -3.29 21.58
C ILE A 169 20.03 -2.95 21.00
N ALA A 170 20.88 -2.26 21.78
CA ALA A 170 22.22 -1.89 21.37
C ALA A 170 22.99 -3.11 20.82
N GLY A 171 23.60 -2.96 19.64
CA GLY A 171 24.35 -4.02 18.96
C GLY A 171 23.51 -4.95 18.07
N LEU A 172 22.18 -4.84 18.09
CA LEU A 172 21.27 -5.60 17.20
C LEU A 172 20.56 -4.73 16.16
N SER A 173 20.91 -3.43 16.07
CA SER A 173 20.27 -2.48 15.16
C SER A 173 20.43 -2.86 13.69
N GLN A 174 19.38 -3.39 13.07
CA GLN A 174 19.31 -3.56 11.62
C GLN A 174 18.73 -2.29 10.98
N THR A 175 19.48 -1.72 10.04
CA THR A 175 19.07 -0.54 9.28
C THR A 175 18.25 -0.95 8.07
N THR A 176 17.19 -0.19 7.79
CA THR A 176 16.42 -0.29 6.56
C THR A 176 17.01 0.62 5.49
N PRO A 177 17.36 0.11 4.30
CA PRO A 177 17.86 0.94 3.21
C PRO A 177 16.78 1.91 2.70
N VAL A 178 17.18 3.18 2.55
CA VAL A 178 16.39 4.22 1.88
C VAL A 178 17.14 4.63 0.62
N LEU A 179 16.52 4.37 -0.53
CA LEU A 179 17.05 4.73 -1.84
C LEU A 179 16.70 6.19 -2.11
N VAL A 180 17.66 6.98 -2.58
CA VAL A 180 17.42 8.39 -2.94
C VAL A 180 18.02 8.67 -4.30
N VAL A 181 17.22 9.26 -5.19
CA VAL A 181 17.69 9.84 -6.46
C VAL A 181 17.35 11.32 -6.43
N ASN A 182 18.36 12.19 -6.41
CA ASN A 182 18.19 13.63 -6.47
C ASN A 182 18.52 14.13 -7.88
N GLY A 183 17.52 14.61 -8.59
CA GLY A 183 17.63 15.08 -9.95
C GLY A 183 18.52 16.32 -10.08
N ILE A 184 19.13 16.48 -11.25
CA ILE A 184 19.92 17.67 -11.57
C ILE A 184 19.05 18.91 -11.77
N ASN A 185 17.75 18.71 -12.02
CA ASN A 185 16.76 19.77 -12.23
C ASN A 185 15.83 19.90 -11.01
N ALA A 186 15.30 21.09 -10.77
CA ALA A 186 14.33 21.33 -9.72
C ALA A 186 12.98 20.70 -10.06
N GLY A 187 12.28 20.21 -9.05
CA GLY A 187 10.98 19.56 -9.19
C GLY A 187 10.47 19.02 -7.85
N PRO A 188 9.34 18.30 -7.85
CA PRO A 188 8.74 17.77 -6.63
C PRO A 188 9.51 16.56 -6.07
N THR A 189 9.18 16.18 -4.84
CA THR A 189 9.74 15.02 -4.13
C THR A 189 8.68 13.93 -4.02
N LEU A 190 8.87 12.82 -4.73
CA LEU A 190 8.02 11.63 -4.69
C LEU A 190 8.59 10.60 -3.72
N CYS A 191 7.78 10.13 -2.77
CA CYS A 191 8.11 9.00 -1.91
C CYS A 191 7.38 7.73 -2.36
N LEU A 192 8.07 6.60 -2.30
CA LEU A 192 7.52 5.28 -2.55
C LEU A 192 7.81 4.38 -1.34
N THR A 193 6.77 3.82 -0.74
CA THR A 193 6.91 2.87 0.38
C THR A 193 6.36 1.50 -0.02
N GLY A 194 7.05 0.46 0.42
CA GLY A 194 6.66 -0.93 0.18
C GLY A 194 6.92 -1.76 1.42
N ALA A 195 6.23 -2.90 1.47
CA ALA A 195 6.28 -3.83 2.58
C ALA A 195 6.16 -3.12 3.95
N VAL A 196 5.19 -2.21 4.06
CA VAL A 196 4.63 -1.80 5.38
C VAL A 196 4.08 -3.04 6.08
N HIS A 197 3.49 -3.94 5.30
CA HIS A 197 3.28 -5.34 5.66
C HIS A 197 4.38 -6.21 5.05
N GLY A 198 5.06 -7.01 5.87
CA GLY A 198 6.27 -7.71 5.45
C GLY A 198 6.05 -8.84 4.43
N ASP A 199 4.83 -9.33 4.28
CA ASP A 199 4.43 -10.37 3.33
C ASP A 199 4.11 -9.85 1.93
N GLU A 200 4.12 -8.53 1.70
CA GLU A 200 3.66 -7.92 0.44
C GLU A 200 4.84 -7.65 -0.52
N LEU A 201 5.16 -8.64 -1.35
CA LEU A 201 6.43 -8.69 -2.10
C LEU A 201 6.45 -7.83 -3.38
N ASN A 202 5.32 -7.67 -4.08
CA ASN A 202 5.29 -6.97 -5.37
C ASN A 202 5.72 -5.50 -5.23
N GLY A 203 5.33 -4.82 -4.15
CA GLY A 203 5.70 -3.43 -3.89
C GLY A 203 7.21 -3.22 -3.77
N ILE A 204 7.93 -4.16 -3.15
CA ILE A 204 9.40 -4.14 -3.04
C ILE A 204 10.01 -4.06 -4.44
N GLU A 205 9.55 -4.92 -5.36
CA GLU A 205 10.10 -5.02 -6.71
C GLU A 205 9.67 -3.86 -7.61
N ILE A 206 8.45 -3.36 -7.47
CA ILE A 206 8.00 -2.12 -8.14
C ILE A 206 8.93 -0.97 -7.77
N ILE A 207 9.17 -0.73 -6.48
CA ILE A 207 10.06 0.33 -6.01
C ILE A 207 11.47 0.10 -6.51
N ARG A 208 11.98 -1.13 -6.45
CA ARG A 208 13.33 -1.44 -6.89
C ARG A 208 13.51 -1.13 -8.38
N GLN A 209 12.60 -1.59 -9.26
CA GLN A 209 12.69 -1.31 -10.69
C GLN A 209 12.57 0.18 -10.97
N THR A 210 11.57 0.86 -10.40
CA THR A 210 11.40 2.31 -10.56
C THR A 210 12.65 3.07 -10.13
N MET A 211 13.19 2.82 -8.93
CA MET A 211 14.35 3.55 -8.42
C MET A 211 15.63 3.29 -9.23
N TYR A 212 15.83 2.06 -9.70
CA TYR A 212 17.07 1.68 -10.38
C TYR A 212 17.09 2.10 -11.85
N ASP A 213 15.94 2.38 -12.45
CA ASP A 213 15.84 2.86 -13.83
C ASP A 213 15.96 4.38 -13.96
N LEU A 214 15.89 5.12 -12.85
CA LEU A 214 16.07 6.57 -12.85
C LEU A 214 17.51 6.98 -13.20
N ASN A 215 17.61 8.01 -14.04
CA ASN A 215 18.86 8.71 -14.27
C ASN A 215 18.79 10.11 -13.61
N PRO A 216 19.59 10.39 -12.56
CA PRO A 216 19.54 11.67 -11.87
C PRO A 216 19.92 12.87 -12.76
N GLU A 217 20.69 12.68 -13.84
CA GLU A 217 21.01 13.75 -14.80
C GLU A 217 19.83 14.14 -15.71
N LYS A 218 18.76 13.33 -15.72
CA LYS A 218 17.55 13.57 -16.51
C LYS A 218 16.31 13.79 -15.66
N LEU A 219 16.45 13.72 -14.34
CA LEU A 219 15.34 13.83 -13.39
C LEU A 219 15.16 15.29 -12.95
N SER A 220 13.90 15.72 -12.91
CA SER A 220 13.45 16.94 -12.24
C SER A 220 12.81 16.58 -10.90
N GLY A 221 13.35 17.14 -9.82
CA GLY A 221 12.93 16.80 -8.47
C GLY A 221 13.66 15.60 -7.90
N ARG A 222 12.99 14.84 -7.02
CA ARG A 222 13.60 13.76 -6.23
C ARG A 222 12.67 12.58 -6.14
N VAL A 223 13.24 11.38 -6.07
CA VAL A 223 12.50 10.16 -5.71
C VAL A 223 13.17 9.52 -4.50
N VAL A 224 12.38 9.19 -3.49
CA VAL A 224 12.79 8.50 -2.26
C VAL A 224 12.05 7.17 -2.19
N GLY A 225 12.77 6.06 -2.22
CA GLY A 225 12.20 4.72 -2.14
C GLY A 225 12.57 4.04 -0.83
N VAL A 226 11.57 3.53 -0.11
CA VAL A 226 11.75 2.65 1.05
C VAL A 226 11.12 1.29 0.70
N PRO A 227 11.88 0.38 0.06
CA PRO A 227 11.30 -0.87 -0.44
C PRO A 227 10.74 -1.77 0.65
N ILE A 228 11.34 -1.76 1.84
CA ILE A 228 10.97 -2.62 2.97
C ILE A 228 10.86 -1.80 4.23
N VAL A 229 9.65 -1.33 4.57
CA VAL A 229 9.41 -0.58 5.81
C VAL A 229 9.45 -1.50 7.03
N ASN A 230 8.66 -2.58 7.03
CA ASN A 230 8.58 -3.56 8.11
C ASN A 230 9.59 -4.70 7.88
N LEU A 231 10.87 -4.40 8.14
CA LEU A 231 11.96 -5.36 7.94
C LEU A 231 11.81 -6.66 8.77
N PRO A 232 11.42 -6.63 10.06
CA PRO A 232 11.19 -7.86 10.81
C PRO A 232 10.04 -8.70 10.26
N GLY A 233 8.94 -8.06 9.85
CA GLY A 233 7.81 -8.73 9.19
C GLY A 233 8.27 -9.38 7.88
N PHE A 234 9.06 -8.67 7.07
CA PHE A 234 9.58 -9.19 5.81
C PHE A 234 10.45 -10.45 6.00
N GLN A 235 11.35 -10.44 6.98
CA GLN A 235 12.18 -11.61 7.29
C GLN A 235 11.35 -12.84 7.72
N GLN A 236 10.18 -12.61 8.30
CA GLN A 236 9.27 -13.66 8.77
C GLN A 236 8.20 -14.00 7.73
N GLY A 237 8.13 -13.27 6.61
CA GLY A 237 7.01 -13.33 5.68
C GLY A 237 5.69 -13.06 6.40
N SER A 238 5.64 -12.04 7.27
CA SER A 238 4.48 -11.69 8.08
C SER A 238 4.03 -10.27 7.82
N ARG A 239 2.71 -10.08 7.75
CA ARG A 239 2.06 -8.78 7.77
C ARG A 239 2.48 -7.93 8.97
N TYR A 240 2.53 -8.56 10.14
CA TYR A 240 2.61 -7.88 11.42
C TYR A 240 4.06 -7.63 11.87
N LEU A 241 4.21 -6.73 12.85
CA LEU A 241 5.43 -6.60 13.62
C LEU A 241 5.63 -7.81 14.56
N PRO A 242 6.83 -8.01 15.15
CA PRO A 242 7.08 -9.13 16.07
C PRO A 242 6.18 -9.15 17.32
N ASP A 243 5.62 -8.02 17.71
CA ASP A 243 4.63 -7.89 18.79
C ASP A 243 3.17 -8.02 18.30
N ARG A 244 2.98 -8.51 17.06
CA ARG A 244 1.72 -8.78 16.37
C ARG A 244 0.88 -7.55 16.02
N ARG A 245 1.41 -6.34 16.17
CA ARG A 245 0.73 -5.13 15.74
C ARG A 245 0.83 -4.94 14.24
N ASP A 246 -0.24 -4.46 13.64
CA ASP A 246 -0.23 -3.98 12.27
C ASP A 246 0.33 -2.56 12.24
N LEU A 247 1.49 -2.35 11.59
CA LEU A 247 2.15 -1.05 11.52
C LEU A 247 1.26 0.02 10.89
N ASN A 248 0.41 -0.37 9.93
CA ASN A 248 -0.48 0.56 9.22
C ASN A 248 -1.71 0.97 10.05
N ARG A 249 -1.71 0.69 11.36
CA ARG A 249 -2.71 1.18 12.34
C ARG A 249 -2.14 2.23 13.30
N HIS A 250 -0.88 2.59 13.10
CA HIS A 250 -0.11 3.36 14.06
C HIS A 250 0.46 4.67 13.50
N PHE A 251 0.17 5.07 12.26
CA PHE A 251 0.60 6.36 11.71
C PHE A 251 -0.28 7.53 12.20
N PRO A 252 0.30 8.74 12.40
CA PRO A 252 1.71 9.11 12.22
C PRO A 252 2.61 8.66 13.39
N GLY A 253 2.09 7.97 14.39
CA GLY A 253 2.85 7.37 15.47
C GLY A 253 3.16 8.32 16.63
N SER A 254 3.88 7.77 17.60
CA SER A 254 4.32 8.49 18.81
C SER A 254 5.70 7.99 19.24
N PRO A 255 6.64 8.90 19.57
CA PRO A 255 7.96 8.51 20.05
C PRO A 255 7.90 7.83 21.42
N ASN A 256 6.79 7.99 22.15
CA ASN A 256 6.58 7.40 23.48
C ASN A 256 5.58 6.24 23.48
N GLY A 257 5.05 5.86 22.32
CA GLY A 257 4.03 4.82 22.18
C GLY A 257 4.59 3.39 22.17
N SER A 258 3.79 2.49 21.60
CA SER A 258 4.15 1.09 21.33
C SER A 258 5.32 0.97 20.34
N LEU A 259 5.77 -0.27 20.10
CA LEU A 259 6.78 -0.55 19.08
C LEU A 259 6.36 0.01 17.72
N ALA A 260 5.13 -0.29 17.30
CA ALA A 260 4.53 0.19 16.06
C ALA A 260 4.47 1.72 16.00
N ASP A 261 4.02 2.38 17.07
CA ASP A 261 3.95 3.85 17.14
C ASP A 261 5.32 4.51 16.95
N ARG A 262 6.37 3.93 17.53
CA ARG A 262 7.74 4.47 17.44
C ARG A 262 8.33 4.29 16.04
N ILE A 263 8.07 3.14 15.41
CA ILE A 263 8.46 2.89 14.01
C ILE A 263 7.73 3.87 13.09
N ALA A 264 6.41 3.96 13.21
CA ALA A 264 5.57 4.86 12.43
C ALA A 264 6.03 6.31 12.58
N HIS A 265 6.26 6.77 13.82
CA HIS A 265 6.75 8.12 14.10
C HIS A 265 8.10 8.40 13.47
N SER A 266 9.05 7.47 13.62
CA SER A 266 10.38 7.65 13.04
C SER A 266 10.34 7.71 11.51
N LEU A 267 9.58 6.83 10.85
CA LEU A 267 9.44 6.87 9.39
C LEU A 267 8.76 8.18 8.95
N PHE A 268 7.67 8.54 9.63
CA PHE A 268 6.83 9.67 9.23
C PHE A 268 7.58 11.00 9.34
N GLU A 269 8.24 11.25 10.47
CA GLU A 269 8.96 12.51 10.71
C GLU A 269 10.27 12.62 9.91
N ASN A 270 11.01 11.51 9.80
CA ASN A 270 12.36 11.55 9.25
C ASN A 270 12.39 11.32 7.73
N VAL A 271 11.36 10.69 7.16
CA VAL A 271 11.29 10.39 5.71
C VAL A 271 10.06 11.03 5.07
N ILE A 272 8.85 10.65 5.50
CA ILE A 272 7.61 10.99 4.79
C ILE A 272 7.36 12.50 4.74
N ARG A 273 7.54 13.20 5.87
CA ARG A 273 7.38 14.67 5.95
C ARG A 273 8.35 15.47 5.10
N LYS A 274 9.33 14.82 4.46
CA LYS A 274 10.28 15.48 3.53
C LYS A 274 9.81 15.40 2.08
N CYS A 275 8.63 14.86 1.82
CA CYS A 275 8.12 14.57 0.48
C CYS A 275 6.84 15.37 0.18
N ASP A 276 6.59 15.63 -1.11
CA ASP A 276 5.42 16.37 -1.60
C ASP A 276 4.29 15.44 -2.03
N MET A 277 4.64 14.18 -2.33
CA MET A 277 3.77 13.12 -2.83
C MET A 277 4.21 11.77 -2.27
N LEU A 278 3.28 10.86 -2.03
CA LEU A 278 3.55 9.51 -1.55
C LEU A 278 2.71 8.47 -2.31
N VAL A 279 3.33 7.37 -2.72
CA VAL A 279 2.64 6.15 -3.15
C VAL A 279 3.02 5.03 -2.21
N ASP A 280 2.05 4.57 -1.42
CA ASP A 280 2.21 3.46 -0.50
C ASP A 280 1.72 2.17 -1.16
N ILE A 281 2.63 1.24 -1.44
CA ILE A 281 2.35 0.09 -2.30
C ILE A 281 2.10 -1.15 -1.45
N HIS A 282 0.89 -1.71 -1.61
CA HIS A 282 0.37 -2.86 -0.90
C HIS A 282 -0.04 -3.99 -1.88
N THR A 283 -0.38 -5.15 -1.33
CA THR A 283 -1.03 -6.24 -2.06
C THR A 283 -2.22 -6.81 -1.28
N GLY A 284 -2.96 -7.74 -1.90
CA GLY A 284 -4.10 -8.39 -1.25
C GLY A 284 -3.73 -9.10 0.05
N SER A 285 -4.31 -8.64 1.15
CA SER A 285 -4.13 -9.22 2.48
C SER A 285 -4.83 -10.57 2.61
N LEU A 286 -4.45 -11.39 3.59
CA LEU A 286 -5.13 -12.66 3.92
C LEU A 286 -5.35 -13.57 2.70
N LYS A 287 -4.31 -13.71 1.85
CA LYS A 287 -4.34 -14.50 0.62
C LYS A 287 -5.45 -14.06 -0.34
N ARG A 288 -5.71 -12.77 -0.43
CA ARG A 288 -6.46 -12.17 -1.55
C ARG A 288 -5.51 -11.72 -2.64
N THR A 289 -6.08 -11.53 -3.81
CA THR A 289 -5.46 -10.91 -4.97
C THR A 289 -6.26 -9.68 -5.36
N ASN A 290 -5.56 -8.59 -5.69
CA ASN A 290 -6.16 -7.37 -6.22
C ASN A 290 -5.72 -7.19 -7.68
N LEU A 291 -6.60 -6.66 -8.52
CA LEU A 291 -6.15 -6.02 -9.76
C LEU A 291 -5.21 -4.85 -9.39
N PRO A 292 -4.28 -4.46 -10.28
CA PRO A 292 -3.60 -3.19 -10.14
C PRO A 292 -4.65 -2.08 -10.00
N GLN A 293 -4.66 -1.41 -8.85
CA GLN A 293 -5.59 -0.33 -8.57
C GLN A 293 -5.03 0.65 -7.55
N LEU A 294 -5.53 1.88 -7.57
CA LEU A 294 -5.32 2.88 -6.54
C LEU A 294 -6.49 2.87 -5.57
N ARG A 295 -6.20 3.16 -4.31
CA ARG A 295 -7.19 3.56 -3.30
C ARG A 295 -6.92 5.00 -2.90
N ALA A 296 -7.93 5.85 -3.08
CA ALA A 296 -7.77 7.29 -2.94
C ALA A 296 -9.02 7.97 -2.35
N ASP A 297 -8.80 8.96 -1.50
CA ASP A 297 -9.89 9.84 -1.05
C ASP A 297 -10.23 10.84 -2.16
N MET A 298 -11.10 10.41 -3.07
CA MET A 298 -11.60 11.22 -4.18
C MET A 298 -12.43 12.44 -3.74
N ASN A 299 -12.78 12.57 -2.45
CA ASN A 299 -13.37 13.80 -1.93
C ASN A 299 -12.32 14.90 -1.69
N ASN A 300 -11.03 14.55 -1.65
CA ASN A 300 -9.95 15.51 -1.61
C ASN A 300 -9.51 15.88 -3.04
N PRO A 301 -9.68 17.15 -3.47
CA PRO A 301 -9.41 17.54 -4.85
C PRO A 301 -7.93 17.42 -5.24
N ASP A 302 -6.99 17.61 -4.32
CA ASP A 302 -5.56 17.48 -4.61
C ASP A 302 -5.17 16.00 -4.80
N VAL A 303 -5.84 15.09 -4.07
CA VAL A 303 -5.67 13.63 -4.23
C VAL A 303 -6.35 13.15 -5.52
N ALA A 304 -7.55 13.63 -5.83
CA ALA A 304 -8.26 13.33 -7.06
C ALA A 304 -7.51 13.81 -8.32
N GLU A 305 -6.85 14.97 -8.27
CA GLU A 305 -5.97 15.40 -9.36
C GLU A 305 -4.73 14.51 -9.45
N PHE A 306 -4.18 14.10 -8.30
CA PHE A 306 -3.01 13.24 -8.26
C PHE A 306 -3.26 11.86 -8.88
N THR A 307 -4.45 11.27 -8.72
CA THR A 307 -4.81 9.98 -9.35
C THR A 307 -4.81 10.03 -10.87
N ARG A 308 -5.04 11.19 -11.49
CA ARG A 308 -4.98 11.36 -12.96
C ARG A 308 -3.58 11.13 -13.54
N GLY A 309 -2.54 11.13 -12.71
CA GLY A 309 -1.18 10.84 -13.16
C GLY A 309 -0.89 9.37 -13.42
N PHE A 310 -1.79 8.44 -13.08
CA PHE A 310 -1.50 7.01 -13.07
C PHE A 310 -2.01 6.26 -14.32
N ASP A 311 -2.34 6.98 -15.40
CA ASP A 311 -2.92 6.44 -16.65
C ASP A 311 -4.18 5.59 -16.41
N ARG A 312 -4.25 4.39 -17.02
CA ARG A 312 -5.40 3.46 -16.98
C ARG A 312 -5.60 2.75 -15.65
N MET A 313 -4.80 3.07 -14.64
CA MET A 313 -4.89 2.38 -13.36
C MET A 313 -6.30 2.55 -12.79
N ALA A 314 -6.93 1.46 -12.37
CA ALA A 314 -8.23 1.55 -11.74
C ALA A 314 -8.14 2.38 -10.45
N VAL A 315 -9.17 3.16 -10.12
CA VAL A 315 -9.21 3.98 -8.90
C VAL A 315 -10.46 3.62 -8.12
N VAL A 316 -10.26 3.16 -6.89
CA VAL A 316 -11.33 2.87 -5.94
C VAL A 316 -11.41 4.02 -4.94
N HIS A 317 -12.61 4.60 -4.80
CA HIS A 317 -12.82 5.60 -3.77
C HIS A 317 -12.68 4.97 -2.38
N SER A 318 -11.82 5.56 -1.55
CA SER A 318 -11.73 5.23 -0.15
C SER A 318 -11.18 6.42 0.65
N SER A 319 -11.92 6.88 1.66
CA SER A 319 -11.53 8.01 2.51
C SER A 319 -10.37 7.71 3.46
N GLY A 320 -10.02 6.44 3.66
CA GLY A 320 -9.04 6.07 4.67
C GLY A 320 -9.65 5.92 6.06
N SER A 321 -8.91 5.21 6.91
CA SER A 321 -9.14 5.14 8.34
C SER A 321 -7.96 5.74 9.11
N GLY A 322 -8.20 6.14 10.36
CA GLY A 322 -7.14 6.65 11.24
C GLY A 322 -6.08 5.57 11.50
N GLY A 323 -4.81 5.97 11.61
CA GLY A 323 -3.70 5.04 11.82
C GLY A 323 -3.00 4.58 10.52
N MET A 324 -3.60 4.79 9.35
CA MET A 324 -2.98 4.49 8.06
C MET A 324 -1.90 5.50 7.69
N LEU A 325 -0.84 5.04 7.03
CA LEU A 325 0.19 5.92 6.45
C LEU A 325 -0.44 6.90 5.45
N ARG A 326 -1.32 6.42 4.57
CA ARG A 326 -2.04 7.26 3.60
C ARG A 326 -2.81 8.39 4.26
N THR A 327 -3.66 8.06 5.24
CA THR A 327 -4.47 9.06 5.97
C THR A 327 -3.59 10.09 6.66
N ALA A 328 -2.57 9.64 7.41
CA ALA A 328 -1.67 10.54 8.11
C ALA A 328 -0.89 11.47 7.15
N ALA A 329 -0.47 10.97 5.99
CA ALA A 329 0.24 11.76 4.99
C ALA A 329 -0.67 12.82 4.34
N VAL A 330 -1.91 12.45 3.97
CA VAL A 330 -2.91 13.40 3.45
C VAL A 330 -3.21 14.49 4.48
N GLU A 331 -3.40 14.13 5.75
CA GLU A 331 -3.63 15.10 6.84
C GLU A 331 -2.43 16.05 7.04
N ALA A 332 -1.21 15.60 6.72
CA ALA A 332 0.00 16.42 6.73
C ALA A 332 0.19 17.27 5.45
N GLY A 333 -0.75 17.23 4.50
CA GLY A 333 -0.71 17.98 3.25
C GLY A 333 0.11 17.31 2.12
N ILE A 334 0.38 16.01 2.23
CA ILE A 334 1.11 15.23 1.23
C ILE A 334 0.10 14.49 0.36
N ARG A 335 0.13 14.73 -0.95
CA ARG A 335 -0.76 14.03 -1.91
C ARG A 335 -0.39 12.55 -1.92
N THR A 336 -1.32 11.71 -1.49
CA THR A 336 -1.02 10.30 -1.21
C THR A 336 -2.09 9.37 -1.74
N VAL A 337 -1.67 8.25 -2.33
CA VAL A 337 -2.53 7.12 -2.70
C VAL A 337 -1.93 5.82 -2.19
N THR A 338 -2.79 4.82 -1.98
CA THR A 338 -2.35 3.43 -1.82
C THR A 338 -2.44 2.76 -3.18
N LEU A 339 -1.38 2.06 -3.61
CA LEU A 339 -1.39 1.24 -4.82
C LEU A 339 -1.47 -0.23 -4.42
N GLU A 340 -2.50 -0.93 -4.87
CA GLU A 340 -2.71 -2.36 -4.67
C GLU A 340 -2.24 -3.13 -5.91
N ALA A 341 -1.42 -4.16 -5.74
CA ALA A 341 -0.87 -4.92 -6.87
C ALA A 341 -0.71 -6.42 -6.58
N GLY A 342 -1.76 -7.20 -6.80
CA GLY A 342 -1.71 -8.67 -6.75
C GLY A 342 -1.90 -9.28 -5.37
N GLU A 343 -1.20 -10.39 -5.12
CA GLU A 343 -1.29 -11.24 -3.92
C GLU A 343 -0.19 -10.94 -2.91
N SER A 344 -0.44 -11.27 -1.65
CA SER A 344 0.62 -11.40 -0.63
C SER A 344 1.45 -12.67 -0.85
N HIS A 345 2.65 -12.70 -0.26
CA HIS A 345 3.63 -13.80 -0.27
C HIS A 345 4.19 -14.25 -1.62
N ARG A 346 3.77 -13.64 -2.74
CA ARG A 346 4.16 -14.07 -4.08
C ARG A 346 4.58 -12.90 -4.95
N ILE A 347 5.44 -13.21 -5.92
CA ILE A 347 5.86 -12.28 -6.97
C ILE A 347 5.00 -12.54 -8.20
N GLN A 348 4.35 -11.49 -8.72
CA GLN A 348 3.53 -11.53 -9.93
C GLN A 348 4.02 -10.49 -10.94
N GLN A 349 4.79 -10.94 -11.93
CA GLN A 349 5.47 -10.05 -12.87
C GLN A 349 4.54 -9.07 -13.60
N HIS A 350 3.33 -9.49 -13.96
CA HIS A 350 2.36 -8.63 -14.63
C HIS A 350 1.86 -7.48 -13.74
N GLN A 351 1.71 -7.73 -12.43
CA GLN A 351 1.34 -6.74 -11.42
C GLN A 351 2.47 -5.72 -11.24
N ILE A 352 3.70 -6.22 -11.15
CA ILE A 352 4.91 -5.39 -11.03
C ILE A 352 5.05 -4.49 -12.26
N SER A 353 4.95 -5.05 -13.47
CA SER A 353 5.03 -4.25 -14.70
C SER A 353 3.94 -3.17 -14.76
N ALA A 354 2.71 -3.47 -14.32
CA ALA A 354 1.64 -2.48 -14.26
C ALA A 354 1.97 -1.35 -13.27
N GLY A 355 2.44 -1.68 -12.06
CA GLY A 355 2.86 -0.70 -11.06
C GLY A 355 4.03 0.19 -11.54
N VAL A 356 5.07 -0.41 -12.11
CA VAL A 356 6.23 0.34 -12.65
C VAL A 356 5.81 1.27 -13.79
N ASN A 357 4.98 0.79 -14.72
CA ASN A 357 4.46 1.62 -15.81
C ASN A 357 3.68 2.81 -15.28
N SER A 358 2.77 2.58 -14.33
CA SER A 358 1.92 3.62 -13.73
C SER A 358 2.71 4.64 -12.92
N LEU A 359 3.72 4.22 -12.14
CA LEU A 359 4.64 5.16 -11.48
C LEU A 359 5.46 5.98 -12.46
N THR A 360 5.82 5.38 -13.60
CA THR A 360 6.56 6.12 -14.63
C THR A 360 5.67 7.18 -15.30
N SER A 361 4.42 6.84 -15.59
CA SER A 361 3.43 7.80 -16.09
C SER A 361 3.12 8.89 -15.08
N LEU A 362 3.07 8.55 -13.78
CA LEU A 362 2.94 9.55 -12.72
C LEU A 362 4.10 10.55 -12.75
N MET A 363 5.34 10.04 -12.78
CA MET A 363 6.51 10.90 -12.84
C MET A 363 6.53 11.77 -14.11
N GLU A 364 6.05 11.26 -15.23
CA GLU A 364 5.88 12.06 -16.46
C GLU A 364 4.83 13.17 -16.28
N ARG A 365 3.64 12.85 -15.77
CA ARG A 365 2.56 13.82 -15.52
C ARG A 365 2.97 14.90 -14.52
N GLN A 366 3.78 14.54 -13.53
CA GLN A 366 4.35 15.48 -12.55
C GLN A 366 5.58 16.24 -13.06
N GLY A 367 5.96 16.06 -14.34
CA GLY A 367 7.08 16.74 -14.98
C GLY A 367 8.46 16.34 -14.46
N MET A 368 8.56 15.19 -13.78
CA MET A 368 9.80 14.68 -13.20
C MET A 368 10.69 14.02 -14.25
N ILE A 369 10.10 13.35 -15.23
CA ILE A 369 10.80 12.73 -16.36
C ILE A 369 10.15 13.14 -17.67
N SER A 370 10.91 13.04 -18.77
CA SER A 370 10.38 13.21 -20.12
C SER A 370 10.37 11.88 -20.85
N ARG A 371 9.24 11.54 -21.48
CA ARG A 371 9.13 10.42 -22.42
C ARG A 371 8.88 10.97 -23.83
N MET A 372 9.29 10.17 -24.81
CA MET A 372 8.90 10.42 -26.20
C MET A 372 7.39 10.19 -26.31
N PHE A 373 6.69 11.17 -26.86
CA PHE A 373 5.24 11.22 -27.06
C PHE A 373 4.61 9.84 -27.33
N VAL A 374 3.75 9.39 -26.42
CA VAL A 374 2.88 8.22 -26.62
C VAL A 374 1.51 8.73 -27.06
N TRP A 375 0.93 8.14 -28.09
CA TRP A 375 -0.40 8.51 -28.57
C TRP A 375 -1.49 8.04 -27.59
N GLY A 376 -2.30 8.99 -27.12
CA GLY A 376 -3.47 8.78 -26.26
C GLY A 376 -3.23 9.23 -24.81
N ASP A 377 -4.28 9.77 -24.18
CA ASP A 377 -4.34 10.00 -22.73
C ASP A 377 -5.24 8.90 -22.14
N PRO A 378 -4.67 7.75 -21.74
CA PRO A 378 -5.43 6.75 -21.03
C PRO A 378 -5.93 7.28 -19.69
N GLU A 379 -7.25 7.38 -19.52
CA GLU A 379 -7.84 7.81 -18.26
C GLU A 379 -8.07 6.64 -17.28
N PRO A 380 -8.00 6.90 -15.95
CA PRO A 380 -8.35 5.92 -14.95
C PRO A 380 -9.80 5.47 -15.10
N VAL A 381 -10.06 4.19 -14.79
CA VAL A 381 -11.43 3.71 -14.57
C VAL A 381 -11.73 3.83 -13.09
N TYR A 382 -12.81 4.52 -12.76
CA TYR A 382 -13.19 4.75 -11.37
C TYR A 382 -14.27 3.76 -10.95
N TYR A 383 -14.15 3.26 -9.73
CA TYR A 383 -15.07 2.27 -9.18
C TYR A 383 -15.62 2.75 -7.83
N ASP A 384 -16.94 2.74 -7.71
CA ASP A 384 -17.59 2.40 -6.45
C ASP A 384 -17.45 0.88 -6.26
N SER A 385 -17.49 0.39 -5.02
CA SER A 385 -17.24 -1.03 -4.81
C SER A 385 -17.81 -1.58 -3.52
N ASP A 386 -18.12 -2.88 -3.55
CA ASP A 386 -18.67 -3.62 -2.42
C ASP A 386 -17.93 -4.95 -2.22
N TRP A 387 -17.80 -5.35 -0.96
CA TRP A 387 -17.27 -6.66 -0.59
C TRP A 387 -18.39 -7.66 -0.36
N ILE A 388 -18.30 -8.80 -1.05
CA ILE A 388 -19.18 -9.95 -0.86
C ILE A 388 -18.49 -10.90 0.11
N ARG A 389 -19.18 -11.17 1.22
CA ARG A 389 -18.68 -12.00 2.33
C ARG A 389 -19.24 -13.41 2.25
N ALA A 390 -18.46 -14.38 2.73
CA ALA A 390 -18.89 -15.76 2.86
C ALA A 390 -19.83 -15.92 4.07
N ASP A 391 -21.04 -16.46 3.90
CA ASP A 391 -21.97 -16.70 5.02
C ASP A 391 -21.60 -17.93 5.87
N HIS A 392 -20.79 -18.83 5.30
CA HIS A 392 -20.43 -20.11 5.90
C HIS A 392 -18.91 -20.27 5.99
N GLY A 393 -18.45 -21.00 7.00
CA GLY A 393 -17.06 -21.43 7.10
C GLY A 393 -16.83 -22.74 6.35
N GLY A 394 -15.66 -22.89 5.72
CA GLY A 394 -15.31 -24.06 4.92
C GLY A 394 -14.16 -23.78 3.98
N ILE A 395 -14.07 -24.55 2.90
CA ILE A 395 -13.08 -24.35 1.84
C ILE A 395 -13.75 -23.59 0.69
N LEU A 396 -13.23 -22.40 0.39
CA LEU A 396 -13.64 -21.60 -0.76
C LEU A 396 -13.04 -22.20 -2.04
N PHE A 397 -13.90 -22.38 -3.04
CA PHE A 397 -13.55 -22.67 -4.42
C PHE A 397 -14.17 -21.59 -5.30
N SER A 398 -13.34 -20.79 -5.97
CA SER A 398 -13.83 -19.77 -6.89
C SER A 398 -14.17 -20.36 -8.25
N GLU A 399 -15.30 -19.94 -8.83
CA GLU A 399 -15.69 -20.25 -10.21
C GLU A 399 -15.35 -19.07 -11.16
N ILE A 400 -14.99 -17.92 -10.59
CA ILE A 400 -14.69 -16.69 -11.32
C ILE A 400 -13.20 -16.33 -11.16
N GLU A 401 -12.63 -15.75 -12.21
CA GLU A 401 -11.26 -15.21 -12.23
C GLU A 401 -11.25 -13.71 -11.92
N LEU A 402 -10.12 -13.24 -11.35
CA LEU A 402 -9.89 -11.82 -11.08
C LEU A 402 -10.02 -11.00 -12.38
N GLY A 403 -10.80 -9.92 -12.34
CA GLY A 403 -11.04 -9.02 -13.46
C GLY A 403 -12.19 -9.42 -14.38
N ALA A 404 -12.88 -10.53 -14.12
CA ALA A 404 -14.09 -10.92 -14.82
C ALA A 404 -15.25 -9.94 -14.55
N ASN A 405 -16.12 -9.78 -15.55
CA ASN A 405 -17.41 -9.09 -15.37
C ASN A 405 -18.45 -10.11 -14.90
N VAL A 406 -19.27 -9.73 -13.95
CA VAL A 406 -20.29 -10.57 -13.31
C VAL A 406 -21.64 -9.85 -13.28
N SER A 407 -22.72 -10.63 -13.31
CA SER A 407 -24.09 -10.12 -13.19
C SER A 407 -24.65 -10.35 -11.78
N GLU A 408 -25.62 -9.53 -11.36
CA GLU A 408 -26.36 -9.72 -10.12
C GLU A 408 -26.96 -11.15 -10.05
N GLY A 409 -26.77 -11.82 -8.93
CA GLY A 409 -27.23 -13.19 -8.68
C GLY A 409 -26.35 -14.30 -9.27
N GLU A 410 -25.36 -13.97 -10.10
CA GLU A 410 -24.38 -14.91 -10.64
C GLU A 410 -23.58 -15.59 -9.52
N ILE A 411 -23.25 -16.87 -9.69
CA ILE A 411 -22.46 -17.61 -8.71
C ILE A 411 -20.98 -17.28 -8.91
N LEU A 412 -20.34 -16.75 -7.87
CA LEU A 412 -18.93 -16.38 -7.87
C LEU A 412 -18.04 -17.56 -7.48
N GLY A 413 -18.55 -18.43 -6.60
CA GLY A 413 -17.85 -19.59 -6.07
C GLY A 413 -18.70 -20.31 -5.03
N TYR A 414 -18.09 -21.29 -4.36
CA TYR A 414 -18.73 -22.08 -3.33
C TYR A 414 -17.85 -22.21 -2.10
N VAL A 415 -18.46 -22.20 -0.92
CA VAL A 415 -17.84 -22.68 0.31
C VAL A 415 -18.30 -24.11 0.56
N SER A 416 -17.35 -25.04 0.54
CA SER A 416 -17.58 -26.45 0.81
C SER A 416 -17.26 -26.80 2.26
N ASP A 417 -18.20 -27.43 2.95
CA ASP A 417 -17.97 -28.03 4.27
C ASP A 417 -17.14 -29.32 4.09
N PRO A 418 -15.90 -29.38 4.63
CA PRO A 418 -15.01 -30.52 4.42
C PRO A 418 -15.45 -31.79 5.16
N ILE A 419 -16.44 -31.72 6.05
CA ILE A 419 -16.97 -32.84 6.84
C ILE A 419 -18.26 -33.36 6.23
N THR A 420 -19.21 -32.47 5.94
CA THR A 420 -20.56 -32.87 5.49
C THR A 420 -20.72 -32.90 3.97
N ASN A 421 -19.75 -32.34 3.23
CA ASN A 421 -19.83 -32.11 1.78
C ASN A 421 -21.01 -31.20 1.37
N ALA A 422 -21.57 -30.44 2.30
CA ALA A 422 -22.50 -29.36 1.99
C ALA A 422 -21.77 -28.26 1.21
N GLN A 423 -22.41 -27.70 0.20
CA GLN A 423 -21.87 -26.60 -0.59
C GLN A 423 -22.79 -25.39 -0.50
N HIS A 424 -22.19 -24.24 -0.23
CA HIS A 424 -22.89 -22.97 -0.06
C HIS A 424 -22.43 -22.01 -1.16
N PRO A 425 -23.29 -21.64 -2.13
CA PRO A 425 -22.91 -20.72 -3.20
C PRO A 425 -22.75 -19.30 -2.66
N ILE A 426 -21.70 -18.61 -3.10
CA ILE A 426 -21.54 -17.16 -2.96
C ILE A 426 -22.02 -16.52 -4.26
N ARG A 427 -22.90 -15.51 -4.16
CA ARG A 427 -23.50 -14.86 -5.32
C ARG A 427 -23.13 -13.39 -5.39
N SER A 428 -23.03 -12.86 -6.60
CA SER A 428 -22.93 -11.41 -6.80
C SER A 428 -24.19 -10.72 -6.32
N THR A 429 -24.05 -9.62 -5.60
CA THR A 429 -25.17 -8.76 -5.19
C THR A 429 -25.45 -7.63 -6.17
N THR A 430 -24.55 -7.41 -7.13
CA THR A 430 -24.61 -6.34 -8.12
C THR A 430 -23.98 -6.78 -9.45
N ASP A 431 -24.29 -6.06 -10.53
CA ASP A 431 -23.50 -6.11 -11.76
C ASP A 431 -22.17 -5.38 -11.54
N GLY A 432 -21.08 -5.89 -12.08
CA GLY A 432 -19.79 -5.23 -11.98
C GLY A 432 -18.61 -6.07 -12.42
N ARG A 433 -17.43 -5.65 -11.99
CA ARG A 433 -16.16 -6.32 -12.28
C ARG A 433 -15.50 -6.78 -10.98
N VAL A 434 -14.96 -7.99 -10.96
CA VAL A 434 -14.18 -8.49 -9.82
C VAL A 434 -12.84 -7.76 -9.78
N ILE A 435 -12.68 -6.78 -8.90
CA ILE A 435 -11.46 -5.96 -8.74
C ILE A 435 -10.52 -6.50 -7.67
N GLY A 436 -11.02 -7.39 -6.81
CA GLY A 436 -10.25 -8.16 -5.85
C GLY A 436 -11.00 -9.43 -5.45
N MET A 437 -10.29 -10.45 -5.00
CA MET A 437 -10.91 -11.70 -4.54
C MET A 437 -9.96 -12.53 -3.68
N ALA A 438 -10.52 -13.41 -2.87
CA ALA A 438 -9.82 -14.47 -2.18
C ALA A 438 -9.34 -15.53 -3.17
N VAL A 439 -8.09 -15.97 -3.00
CA VAL A 439 -7.66 -17.22 -3.64
C VAL A 439 -8.27 -18.40 -2.89
N ASP A 440 -8.41 -19.55 -3.55
CA ASP A 440 -8.95 -20.77 -2.95
C ASP A 440 -8.25 -21.10 -1.62
N GLN A 441 -9.02 -21.06 -0.53
CA GLN A 441 -8.50 -21.18 0.83
C GLN A 441 -9.59 -21.57 1.84
N VAL A 442 -9.18 -21.85 3.08
CA VAL A 442 -10.14 -21.98 4.19
C VAL A 442 -10.62 -20.58 4.57
N VAL A 443 -11.95 -20.41 4.60
CA VAL A 443 -12.61 -19.16 4.99
C VAL A 443 -13.54 -19.41 6.16
N MET A 444 -13.78 -18.37 6.95
CA MET A 444 -14.78 -18.36 8.02
C MET A 444 -16.01 -17.58 7.58
N ALA A 445 -17.15 -17.82 8.23
CA ALA A 445 -18.32 -16.96 8.05
C ALA A 445 -17.93 -15.49 8.35
N GLY A 446 -18.35 -14.58 7.46
CA GLY A 446 -17.96 -13.17 7.46
C GLY A 446 -16.71 -12.85 6.63
N PHE A 447 -15.95 -13.82 6.15
CA PHE A 447 -14.72 -13.55 5.38
C PHE A 447 -15.05 -12.85 4.04
N ALA A 448 -14.35 -11.76 3.73
CA ALA A 448 -14.53 -11.01 2.49
C ALA A 448 -13.91 -11.77 1.31
N ALA A 449 -14.77 -12.37 0.48
CA ALA A 449 -14.38 -13.32 -0.56
C ALA A 449 -14.20 -12.66 -1.93
N TYR A 450 -15.06 -11.70 -2.30
CA TYR A 450 -14.99 -11.01 -3.59
C TYR A 450 -15.20 -9.52 -3.41
N HIS A 451 -14.44 -8.71 -4.15
CA HIS A 451 -14.56 -7.26 -4.20
C HIS A 451 -15.05 -6.89 -5.59
N ILE A 452 -16.29 -6.41 -5.67
CA ILE A 452 -16.94 -6.06 -6.92
C ILE A 452 -16.87 -4.56 -7.09
N GLY A 453 -16.27 -4.10 -8.19
CA GLY A 453 -16.26 -2.71 -8.61
C GLY A 453 -17.39 -2.45 -9.61
N THR A 454 -18.18 -1.42 -9.35
CA THR A 454 -19.17 -0.86 -10.28
C THR A 454 -18.62 0.47 -10.80
N GLU A 455 -18.55 0.62 -12.13
CA GLU A 455 -17.96 1.80 -12.74
C GLU A 455 -18.71 3.06 -12.29
N ALA A 456 -17.96 4.04 -11.79
CA ALA A 456 -18.47 5.27 -11.23
C ALA A 456 -18.09 6.45 -12.13
N GLU A 457 -19.02 7.38 -12.34
CA GLU A 457 -18.73 8.66 -12.99
C GLU A 457 -17.97 9.57 -12.02
N VAL A 458 -16.81 10.09 -12.42
CA VAL A 458 -16.09 11.09 -11.63
C VAL A 458 -16.53 12.49 -12.01
N LEU A 459 -16.88 13.26 -10.99
CA LEU A 459 -17.43 14.60 -11.17
C LEU A 459 -16.35 15.56 -11.68
N GLY A 460 -16.59 16.13 -12.87
CA GLY A 460 -15.68 17.06 -13.53
C GLY A 460 -15.46 16.77 -15.01
N GLU A 461 -15.97 15.64 -15.50
CA GLU A 461 -16.16 15.33 -16.92
C GLU A 461 -17.52 15.79 -17.45
#